data_AF-A0A7W1A3M9-F1
#
_entry.id   AF-A0A7W1A3M9-F1
#
_cell.length_a   1.000
_cell.length_b   1.000
_cell.length_c   1.000
_cell.angle_alpha   90.00
_cell.angle_beta   90.00
_cell.angle_gamma   90.00
#
_symmetry.space_group_name_H-M   'P 1'
#
loop_
_entity.id
_entity.type
_entity.pdbx_description
1 polymer ?
#
loop_
_entity_poly.entity_id
_entity_poly.type
_entity_poly.pdbx_seq_one_letter_code
_entity_poly.pdbx_strand_id
1 'polypeptide(L)'
;MTCTKCGAAVLPTGICSSCGHNAHVDLEIAAFMTPHINRARIVLVAVGLLYAFLGWRAYGDIVEVKQILDAYGEDTDYSELRSAVTLAYAIVVYVMVAGVANIILAIIAGKKTLLAFNIAGAIFLIHTALQMWAAGALFITSWVWWVTAIALAMGYTAAQKAERLRRGTPPGPSATF
;
A
#
# COMPACT_ATOMS: atom_id res chain seq x y z
N MET A 1 6.65 36.04 -8.84
CA MET A 1 6.78 34.56 -8.88
C MET A 1 7.55 34.19 -10.13
N THR A 2 8.39 33.15 -10.08
CA THR A 2 9.09 32.63 -11.26
C THR A 2 8.30 31.46 -11.86
N CYS A 3 8.32 31.35 -13.18
CA CYS A 3 7.63 30.31 -13.92
C CYS A 3 8.33 28.99 -13.65
N THR A 4 7.59 28.02 -13.13
CA THR A 4 8.09 26.67 -12.87
C THR A 4 8.66 26.02 -14.12
N LYS A 5 8.23 26.41 -15.32
CA LYS A 5 8.60 25.79 -16.60
C LYS A 5 9.90 26.30 -17.23
N CYS A 6 10.23 27.57 -17.05
CA CYS A 6 11.36 28.21 -17.73
C CYS A 6 12.14 29.20 -16.86
N GLY A 7 11.80 29.35 -15.58
CA GLY A 7 12.46 30.26 -14.64
C GLY A 7 12.14 31.75 -14.84
N ALA A 8 11.50 32.13 -15.95
CA ALA A 8 11.15 33.52 -16.25
C ALA A 8 10.12 34.11 -15.28
N ALA A 9 9.99 35.44 -15.23
CA ALA A 9 8.99 36.09 -14.38
C ALA A 9 7.56 35.77 -14.84
N VAL A 10 6.68 35.41 -13.90
CA VAL A 10 5.25 35.25 -14.13
C VAL A 10 4.58 36.63 -14.05
N LEU A 11 3.79 36.98 -15.06
CA LEU A 11 3.03 38.22 -15.08
C LEU A 11 1.96 38.22 -13.97
N PRO A 12 1.43 39.39 -13.57
CA PRO A 12 0.32 39.47 -12.60
C PRO A 12 -0.93 38.70 -13.03
N THR A 13 -1.07 38.43 -14.34
CA THR A 13 -2.14 37.60 -14.93
C THR A 13 -1.96 36.10 -14.69
N GLY A 14 -0.85 35.67 -14.07
CA GLY A 14 -0.52 34.26 -13.85
C GLY A 14 0.13 33.55 -15.03
N ILE A 15 0.25 34.24 -16.16
CA ILE A 15 0.83 33.69 -17.39
C ILE A 15 2.32 34.01 -17.41
N CYS A 16 3.15 33.02 -17.72
CA CYS A 16 4.56 33.22 -17.96
C CYS A 16 4.77 34.07 -19.22
N SER A 17 5.51 35.17 -19.08
CA SER A 17 5.82 36.07 -20.20
C SER A 17 6.67 35.42 -21.30
N SER A 18 7.43 34.38 -20.96
CA SER A 18 8.37 33.73 -21.89
C SER A 18 7.77 32.53 -22.63
N CYS A 19 6.98 31.69 -21.96
CA CYS A 19 6.47 30.46 -22.54
C CYS A 19 4.95 30.35 -22.58
N GLY A 20 4.22 31.40 -22.16
CA GLY A 20 2.75 31.41 -22.13
C GLY A 20 2.14 30.43 -21.11
N HIS A 21 2.97 29.81 -20.25
CA HIS A 21 2.53 28.81 -19.29
C HIS A 21 1.76 29.43 -18.13
N ASN A 22 0.61 28.86 -17.79
CA ASN A 22 -0.29 29.44 -16.78
C ASN A 22 0.03 28.86 -15.40
N ALA A 23 0.77 29.60 -14.59
CA ALA A 23 1.26 29.15 -13.29
C ALA A 23 0.15 28.96 -12.24
N HIS A 24 -0.98 29.66 -12.39
CA HIS A 24 -2.15 29.46 -11.53
C HIS A 24 -2.78 28.07 -11.72
N VAL A 25 -2.82 27.57 -12.96
CA VAL A 25 -3.39 26.26 -13.28
C VAL A 25 -2.58 25.13 -12.65
N ASP A 26 -1.25 25.21 -12.65
CA ASP A 26 -0.39 24.22 -11.99
C ASP A 26 -0.59 24.20 -10.46
N LEU A 27 -0.73 25.39 -9.84
CA LEU A 27 -0.96 25.51 -8.41
C LEU A 27 -2.33 24.95 -8.02
N GLU A 28 -3.37 25.20 -8.81
CA GLU A 28 -4.69 24.61 -8.61
C GLU A 28 -4.66 23.10 -8.75
N ILE A 29 -4.02 22.55 -9.79
CA ILE A 29 -3.93 21.11 -10.00
C ILE A 29 -3.14 20.45 -8.85
N ALA A 30 -2.05 21.05 -8.39
CA ALA A 30 -1.30 20.57 -7.23
C ALA A 30 -2.14 20.59 -5.93
N ALA A 31 -2.94 21.65 -5.73
CA ALA A 31 -3.85 21.76 -4.60
C ALA A 31 -4.95 20.68 -4.63
N PHE A 32 -5.46 20.32 -5.81
CA PHE A 32 -6.46 19.24 -5.96
C PHE A 32 -5.85 17.82 -5.87
N MET A 33 -4.60 17.62 -6.28
CA MET A 33 -3.95 16.29 -6.23
C MET A 33 -3.52 15.88 -4.82
N THR A 34 -2.98 16.83 -4.04
CA THR A 34 -2.42 16.58 -2.71
C THR A 34 -3.38 15.84 -1.74
N PRO A 35 -4.67 16.23 -1.61
CA PRO A 35 -5.59 15.52 -0.72
C PRO A 35 -5.84 14.08 -1.16
N HIS A 36 -5.84 13.78 -2.46
CA HIS A 36 -6.01 12.40 -2.96
C HIS A 36 -4.79 11.53 -2.65
N ILE A 37 -3.57 12.07 -2.81
CA ILE A 37 -2.32 11.38 -2.47
C ILE A 37 -2.26 11.11 -0.96
N ASN A 38 -2.64 12.09 -0.13
CA ASN A 38 -2.63 11.93 1.33
C ASN A 38 -3.65 10.88 1.79
N ARG A 39 -4.85 10.84 1.22
CA ARG A 39 -5.83 9.77 1.50
C ARG A 39 -5.27 8.39 1.12
N ALA A 40 -4.64 8.29 -0.05
CA ALA A 40 -4.02 7.05 -0.52
C ALA A 40 -2.90 6.57 0.43
N ARG A 41 -2.09 7.49 0.95
CA ARG A 41 -1.06 7.19 1.97
C ARG A 41 -1.66 6.70 3.28
N ILE A 42 -2.68 7.38 3.79
CA ILE A 42 -3.35 7.01 5.04
C ILE A 42 -3.92 5.59 4.93
N VAL A 43 -4.54 5.25 3.81
CA VAL A 43 -5.03 3.89 3.54
C VAL A 43 -3.91 2.85 3.64
N LEU A 44 -2.77 3.09 2.97
CA LEU A 44 -1.64 2.15 3.00
C LEU A 44 -1.06 1.99 4.42
N VAL A 45 -0.94 3.08 5.16
CA VAL A 45 -0.49 3.02 6.57
C VAL A 45 -1.50 2.26 7.42
N ALA A 46 -2.80 2.52 7.27
CA ALA A 46 -3.85 1.86 8.04
C ALA A 46 -3.88 0.34 7.79
N VAL A 47 -3.79 -0.08 6.51
CA VAL A 47 -3.69 -1.51 6.15
C VAL A 47 -2.40 -2.11 6.68
N GLY A 48 -1.28 -1.39 6.58
CA GLY A 48 0.01 -1.84 7.10
C GLY A 48 -0.01 -2.08 8.61
N LEU A 49 -0.58 -1.15 9.39
CA LEU A 49 -0.75 -1.26 10.83
C LEU A 49 -1.71 -2.39 11.21
N LEU A 50 -2.82 -2.55 10.48
CA LEU A 50 -3.76 -3.64 10.70
C LEU A 50 -3.07 -5.01 10.52
N TYR A 51 -2.28 -5.16 9.47
CA TYR A 51 -1.52 -6.40 9.21
C TYR A 51 -0.45 -6.63 10.27
N ALA A 52 0.32 -5.61 10.63
CA ALA A 52 1.31 -5.70 11.69
C ALA A 52 0.67 -6.12 13.04
N PHE A 53 -0.49 -5.54 13.37
CA PHE A 53 -1.22 -5.86 14.60
C PHE A 53 -1.74 -7.31 14.61
N LEU A 54 -2.36 -7.76 13.52
CA LEU A 54 -2.86 -9.13 13.41
C LEU A 54 -1.73 -10.16 13.43
N GLY A 55 -0.65 -9.87 12.70
CA GLY A 55 0.55 -10.69 12.71
C GLY A 55 1.15 -10.78 14.11
N TRP A 56 1.32 -9.66 14.80
CA TRP A 56 1.83 -9.63 16.18
C TRP A 56 0.97 -10.44 17.15
N ARG A 57 -0.36 -10.26 17.09
CA ARG A 57 -1.29 -11.00 17.96
C ARG A 57 -1.22 -12.51 17.71
N ALA A 58 -1.17 -12.94 16.46
CA ALA A 58 -1.13 -14.36 16.10
C ALA A 58 0.26 -15.00 16.29
N TYR A 59 1.33 -14.20 16.29
CA TYR A 59 2.70 -14.68 16.35
C TYR A 59 3.01 -15.40 17.66
N GLY A 60 2.58 -14.85 18.81
CA GLY A 60 2.80 -15.46 20.12
C GLY A 60 2.24 -16.88 20.18
N ASP A 61 0.93 -17.01 19.92
CA ASP A 61 0.21 -18.29 19.98
C ASP A 61 0.81 -19.33 19.03
N ILE A 62 1.12 -18.95 17.78
CA ILE A 62 1.64 -19.90 16.79
C ILE A 62 3.09 -20.29 17.06
N VAL A 63 3.93 -19.38 17.56
CA VAL A 63 5.30 -19.70 17.95
C VAL A 63 5.33 -20.69 19.11
N GLU A 64 4.49 -20.49 20.12
CA GLU A 64 4.40 -21.40 21.25
C GLU A 64 3.97 -22.81 20.81
N VAL A 65 2.91 -22.92 20.01
CA VAL A 65 2.44 -24.21 19.47
C VAL A 65 3.51 -24.87 18.59
N LYS A 66 4.23 -24.09 17.78
CA LYS A 66 5.34 -24.60 16.95
C LYS A 66 6.48 -25.15 17.81
N GLN A 67 6.89 -24.42 18.85
CA GLN A 67 7.97 -24.86 19.76
C GLN A 67 7.60 -26.14 20.50
N ILE A 68 6.34 -26.26 20.94
CA ILE A 68 5.82 -27.47 21.58
C ILE A 68 5.90 -28.65 20.60
N LEU A 69 5.39 -28.49 19.37
CA LEU A 69 5.43 -29.54 18.35
C LEU A 69 6.87 -29.92 17.95
N ASP A 70 7.77 -28.95 17.87
CA ASP A 70 9.18 -29.20 17.56
C ASP A 70 9.90 -29.97 18.68
N ALA A 71 9.44 -29.84 19.93
CA ALA A 71 10.00 -30.55 21.08
C ALA A 71 9.60 -32.04 21.17
N TYR A 72 8.47 -32.44 20.56
CA TYR A 72 7.98 -33.82 20.59
C TYR A 72 8.71 -34.78 19.61
N GLY A 73 9.62 -34.28 18.78
CA GLY A 73 10.42 -35.10 17.86
C GLY A 73 9.65 -35.59 16.61
N GLU A 74 10.40 -36.11 15.63
CA GLU A 74 9.89 -36.49 14.30
C GLU A 74 9.13 -37.84 14.30
N ASP A 75 9.25 -38.62 15.37
CA ASP A 75 8.72 -40.00 15.50
C ASP A 75 7.24 -40.09 15.90
N THR A 76 6.50 -38.98 15.92
CA THR A 76 5.10 -38.97 16.38
C THR A 76 4.09 -38.84 15.23
N ASP A 77 2.89 -39.37 15.45
CA ASP A 77 1.71 -39.38 14.54
C ASP A 77 1.15 -37.97 14.19
N TYR A 78 1.93 -36.91 14.48
CA TYR A 78 1.54 -35.49 14.35
C TYR A 78 2.15 -34.78 13.13
N SER A 79 2.64 -35.53 12.13
CA SER A 79 3.28 -34.96 10.93
C SER A 79 2.40 -33.96 10.19
N GLU A 80 1.10 -34.25 10.03
CA GLU A 80 0.12 -33.36 9.41
C GLU A 80 -0.09 -32.07 10.23
N LEU A 81 -0.21 -32.21 11.56
CA LEU A 81 -0.38 -31.07 12.46
C LEU A 81 0.86 -30.16 12.45
N ARG A 82 2.07 -30.74 12.40
CA ARG A 82 3.33 -30.00 12.30
C ARG A 82 3.43 -29.23 10.99
N SER A 83 3.01 -29.83 9.88
CA SER A 83 2.94 -29.17 8.57
C SER A 83 1.96 -28.00 8.61
N ALA A 84 0.76 -28.19 9.18
CA ALA A 84 -0.24 -27.14 9.32
C ALA A 84 0.24 -25.96 10.18
N VAL A 85 0.91 -26.23 11.32
CA VAL A 85 1.44 -25.19 12.19
C VAL A 85 2.62 -24.46 11.56
N THR A 86 3.48 -25.17 10.81
CA THR A 86 4.56 -24.55 10.04
C THR A 86 4.02 -23.61 8.97
N LEU A 87 2.95 -24.02 8.28
CA LEU A 87 2.25 -23.18 7.32
C LEU A 87 1.62 -21.95 8.00
N ALA A 88 0.94 -22.13 9.13
CA ALA A 88 0.35 -21.03 9.90
C ALA A 88 1.42 -20.02 10.33
N TYR A 89 2.58 -20.50 10.78
CA TYR A 89 3.73 -19.67 11.11
C TYR A 89 4.21 -18.86 9.90
N ALA A 90 4.37 -19.50 8.74
CA ALA A 90 4.77 -18.83 7.51
C ALA A 90 3.76 -17.75 7.09
N ILE A 91 2.45 -18.00 7.23
CA ILE A 91 1.39 -17.03 6.93
C ILE A 91 1.48 -15.83 7.88
N VAL A 92 1.68 -16.05 9.19
CA VAL A 92 1.81 -14.96 10.15
C VAL A 92 3.04 -14.10 9.87
N VAL A 93 4.18 -14.72 9.59
CA VAL A 93 5.40 -14.00 9.21
C VAL A 93 5.17 -13.19 7.93
N TYR A 94 4.53 -13.79 6.93
CA TYR A 94 4.16 -13.09 5.70
C TYR A 94 3.25 -11.87 5.99
N VAL A 95 2.26 -12.01 6.87
CA VAL A 95 1.36 -10.91 7.25
C VAL A 95 2.12 -9.75 7.90
N MET A 96 3.07 -10.05 8.81
CA MET A 96 3.91 -9.02 9.42
C MET A 96 4.77 -8.29 8.37
N VAL A 97 5.42 -9.04 7.46
CA VAL A 97 6.22 -8.49 6.37
C VAL A 97 5.36 -7.64 5.42
N ALA A 98 4.16 -8.12 5.09
CA ALA A 98 3.18 -7.38 4.30
C ALA A 98 2.74 -6.09 4.99
N GLY A 99 2.62 -6.09 6.33
CA GLY A 99 2.36 -4.90 7.13
C GLY A 99 3.44 -3.83 6.95
N VAL A 100 4.71 -4.23 7.12
CA VAL A 100 5.87 -3.35 6.92
C VAL A 100 5.96 -2.86 5.47
N ALA A 101 5.74 -3.75 4.50
CA ALA A 101 5.76 -3.40 3.08
C ALA A 101 4.72 -2.32 2.75
N ASN A 102 3.49 -2.42 3.26
CA ASN A 102 2.46 -1.40 3.04
C ASN A 102 2.84 -0.03 3.62
N ILE A 103 3.51 0.01 4.77
CA ILE A 103 4.03 1.27 5.34
C ILE A 103 5.11 1.88 4.43
N ILE A 104 6.04 1.06 3.91
CA ILE A 104 7.06 1.51 2.95
C ILE A 104 6.39 2.04 1.66
N LEU A 105 5.36 1.33 1.16
CA LEU A 105 4.61 1.75 -0.02
C LEU A 105 3.90 3.10 0.20
N ALA A 106 3.47 3.41 1.42
CA ALA A 106 2.90 4.73 1.75
C ALA A 106 3.92 5.87 1.55
N ILE A 107 5.19 5.63 1.89
CA ILE A 107 6.26 6.61 1.65
C ILE A 107 6.42 6.84 0.13
N ILE A 108 6.49 5.74 -0.63
CA ILE A 108 6.66 5.74 -2.10
C ILE A 108 5.46 6.37 -2.82
N ALA A 109 4.25 6.22 -2.28
CA ALA A 109 3.02 6.72 -2.89
C ALA A 109 3.03 8.23 -3.15
N GLY A 110 3.87 9.02 -2.46
CA GLY A 110 4.03 10.45 -2.79
C GLY A 110 4.47 10.70 -4.22
N LYS A 111 5.38 9.88 -4.73
CA LYS A 111 5.92 10.00 -6.08
C LYS A 111 5.25 9.06 -7.07
N LYS A 112 4.90 7.84 -6.65
CA LYS A 112 4.32 6.80 -7.53
C LYS A 112 3.10 6.13 -6.89
N THR A 113 2.02 6.88 -6.70
CA THR A 113 0.77 6.43 -6.06
C THR A 113 0.19 5.18 -6.69
N LEU A 114 0.04 5.15 -8.02
CA LEU A 114 -0.58 4.01 -8.71
C LEU A 114 0.25 2.72 -8.59
N LEU A 115 1.58 2.83 -8.76
CA LEU A 115 2.49 1.70 -8.59
C LEU A 115 2.42 1.15 -7.16
N ALA A 116 2.39 2.03 -6.16
CA ALA A 116 2.29 1.63 -4.75
C ALA A 116 1.02 0.82 -4.49
N PHE A 117 -0.12 1.22 -5.06
CA PHE A 117 -1.37 0.48 -4.91
C PHE A 117 -1.42 -0.82 -5.72
N ASN A 118 -0.77 -0.90 -6.89
CA ASN A 118 -0.65 -2.16 -7.62
C ASN A 118 0.13 -3.19 -6.81
N ILE A 119 1.23 -2.78 -6.16
CA ILE A 119 2.03 -3.65 -5.30
C ILE A 119 1.22 -4.05 -4.05
N ALA A 120 0.55 -3.09 -3.39
CA ALA A 120 -0.30 -3.38 -2.24
C ALA A 120 -1.44 -4.37 -2.59
N GLY A 121 -2.05 -4.20 -3.77
CA GLY A 121 -3.04 -5.13 -4.31
C GLY A 121 -2.46 -6.53 -4.56
N ALA A 122 -1.26 -6.63 -5.12
CA ALA A 122 -0.59 -7.92 -5.31
C ALA A 122 -0.30 -8.62 -3.97
N ILE A 123 0.18 -7.89 -2.97
CA ILE A 123 0.40 -8.41 -1.60
C ILE A 123 -0.91 -8.94 -1.02
N PHE A 124 -2.00 -8.20 -1.19
CA PHE A 124 -3.34 -8.59 -0.73
C PHE A 124 -3.86 -9.85 -1.44
N LEU A 125 -3.64 -9.97 -2.75
CA LEU A 125 -4.04 -11.15 -3.52
C LEU A 125 -3.25 -12.39 -3.13
N ILE A 126 -1.92 -12.28 -2.97
CA ILE A 126 -1.07 -13.38 -2.51
C ILE A 126 -1.50 -13.79 -1.09
N HIS A 127 -1.76 -12.81 -0.21
CA HIS A 127 -2.27 -13.08 1.13
C HIS A 127 -3.58 -13.87 1.10
N THR A 128 -4.53 -13.41 0.27
CA THR A 128 -5.84 -14.04 0.12
C THR A 128 -5.71 -15.45 -0.42
N ALA A 129 -4.85 -15.68 -1.42
CA ALA A 129 -4.63 -17.00 -1.99
C ALA A 129 -4.03 -17.98 -0.96
N LEU A 130 -3.03 -17.53 -0.18
CA LEU A 130 -2.44 -18.33 0.90
C LEU A 130 -3.45 -18.67 1.98
N GLN A 131 -4.27 -17.70 2.39
CA GLN A 131 -5.34 -17.90 3.37
C GLN A 131 -6.41 -18.86 2.86
N MET A 132 -6.83 -18.73 1.60
CA MET A 132 -7.79 -19.65 0.99
C MET A 132 -7.25 -21.08 0.90
N TRP A 133 -5.96 -21.23 0.63
CA TRP A 133 -5.32 -22.54 0.60
C TRP A 133 -5.22 -23.17 1.99
N ALA A 134 -4.91 -22.38 3.03
CA ALA A 134 -4.71 -22.87 4.39
C ALA A 134 -6.02 -23.08 5.19
N ALA A 135 -6.99 -22.18 5.07
CA ALA A 135 -8.21 -22.15 5.89
C ALA A 135 -9.51 -22.25 5.06
N GLY A 136 -9.41 -22.42 3.74
CA GLY A 136 -10.57 -22.43 2.85
C GLY A 136 -11.27 -21.07 2.75
N ALA A 137 -12.55 -21.09 2.38
CA ALA A 137 -13.35 -19.87 2.19
C ALA A 137 -13.70 -19.12 3.48
N LEU A 138 -13.44 -19.70 4.66
CA LEU A 138 -13.74 -19.11 5.98
C LEU A 138 -12.99 -17.80 6.23
N PHE A 139 -11.90 -17.53 5.50
CA PHE A 139 -11.18 -16.27 5.66
C PHE A 139 -11.85 -15.09 4.95
N ILE A 140 -12.52 -15.33 3.82
CA ILE A 140 -13.20 -14.29 3.02
C ILE A 140 -14.43 -13.74 3.78
N THR A 141 -14.90 -14.46 4.79
CA THR A 141 -15.99 -13.99 5.67
C THR A 141 -15.49 -13.13 6.83
N SER A 142 -14.18 -12.98 7.02
CA SER A 142 -13.64 -12.11 8.07
C SER A 142 -13.87 -10.63 7.73
N TRP A 143 -14.34 -9.86 8.70
CA TRP A 143 -14.55 -8.42 8.53
C TRP A 143 -13.25 -7.69 8.17
N VAL A 144 -12.10 -8.19 8.66
CA VAL A 144 -10.76 -7.68 8.35
C VAL A 144 -10.47 -7.74 6.85
N TRP A 145 -10.82 -8.86 6.20
CA TRP A 145 -10.62 -9.02 4.77
C TRP A 145 -11.41 -7.98 3.98
N TRP A 146 -12.70 -7.81 4.30
CA TRP A 146 -13.57 -6.83 3.66
C TRP A 146 -13.11 -5.39 3.88
N VAL A 147 -12.74 -5.03 5.11
CA VAL A 147 -12.22 -3.69 5.42
C VAL A 147 -10.94 -3.41 4.61
N THR A 148 -10.04 -4.39 4.51
CA THR A 148 -8.81 -4.24 3.74
C THR A 148 -9.11 -4.11 2.24
N ALA A 149 -10.00 -4.94 1.70
CA ALA A 149 -10.40 -4.91 0.28
C ALA A 149 -11.03 -3.55 -0.09
N ILE A 150 -11.98 -3.07 0.72
CA ILE A 150 -12.66 -1.78 0.50
C ILE A 150 -11.65 -0.63 0.60
N ALA A 151 -10.80 -0.63 1.62
CA ALA A 151 -9.79 0.40 1.80
C ALA A 151 -8.83 0.47 0.61
N LEU A 152 -8.32 -0.68 0.15
CA LEU A 152 -7.45 -0.76 -1.03
C LEU A 152 -8.16 -0.31 -2.30
N ALA A 153 -9.43 -0.69 -2.51
CA ALA A 153 -10.22 -0.25 -3.67
C ALA A 153 -10.44 1.28 -3.67
N MET A 154 -10.80 1.86 -2.51
CA MET A 154 -10.93 3.30 -2.36
C MET A 154 -9.60 4.04 -2.57
N GLY A 155 -8.50 3.50 -2.04
CA GLY A 155 -7.17 4.06 -2.25
C GLY A 155 -6.71 3.96 -3.71
N TYR A 156 -7.03 2.86 -4.40
CA TYR A 156 -6.72 2.66 -5.82
C TYR A 156 -7.47 3.63 -6.72
N THR A 157 -8.77 3.85 -6.48
CA THR A 157 -9.54 4.86 -7.23
C THR A 157 -8.99 6.28 -7.02
N ALA A 158 -8.57 6.62 -5.79
CA ALA A 158 -7.88 7.89 -5.51
C ALA A 158 -6.53 7.99 -6.24
N ALA A 159 -5.76 6.90 -6.28
CA ALA A 159 -4.47 6.84 -6.99
C ALA A 159 -4.65 6.99 -8.50
N GLN A 160 -5.65 6.35 -9.10
CA GLN A 160 -5.99 6.51 -10.51
C GLN A 160 -6.38 7.95 -10.84
N LYS A 161 -7.18 8.60 -9.98
CA LYS A 161 -7.55 10.00 -10.18
C LYS A 161 -6.34 10.92 -10.13
N ALA A 162 -5.43 10.71 -9.17
CA ALA A 162 -4.17 11.46 -9.09
C ALA A 162 -3.28 11.25 -10.32
N GLU A 163 -3.19 10.03 -10.85
CA GLU A 163 -2.42 9.73 -12.07
C GLU A 163 -3.03 10.37 -13.32
N ARG A 164 -4.38 10.36 -13.46
CA ARG A 164 -5.06 11.06 -14.56
C ARG A 164 -4.78 12.56 -14.53
N LEU A 165 -4.83 13.18 -13.35
CA LEU A 165 -4.48 14.59 -13.19
C LEU A 165 -3.02 14.85 -13.58
N ARG A 166 -2.08 13.99 -13.16
CA ARG A 166 -0.66 14.10 -13.57
C ARG A 166 -0.45 14.00 -15.07
N ARG A 167 -1.15 13.08 -15.76
CA ARG A 167 -1.04 12.90 -17.22
C ARG A 167 -1.75 13.99 -18.01
N GLY A 168 -2.82 14.57 -17.45
CA GLY A 168 -3.50 15.73 -18.01
C GLY A 168 -2.76 17.05 -17.78
N THR A 169 -1.75 17.06 -16.89
CA THR A 169 -0.86 18.19 -16.67
C THR A 169 0.33 18.05 -17.62
N PRO A 170 0.65 19.04 -18.49
CA PRO A 170 1.89 18.99 -19.26
C PRO A 170 3.08 18.87 -18.29
N PRO A 171 4.14 18.11 -18.63
CA PRO A 171 5.26 17.90 -17.72
C PRO A 171 5.86 19.25 -17.30
N GLY A 172 5.73 19.56 -16.00
CA GLY A 172 6.58 20.55 -15.36
C GLY A 172 8.03 20.05 -15.37
N PRO A 173 9.03 20.93 -15.47
CA PRO A 173 10.41 20.49 -15.62
C PRO A 173 10.79 19.65 -14.42
N SER A 174 11.35 18.49 -14.72
CA SER A 174 12.09 17.68 -13.76
C SER A 174 13.10 18.59 -13.08
N ALA A 175 12.93 18.84 -11.79
CA ALA A 175 13.98 19.42 -10.96
C ALA A 175 15.15 18.42 -10.97
N THR A 176 16.04 18.57 -11.94
CA THR A 176 17.39 18.04 -11.90
C THR A 176 18.07 18.75 -10.74
N PHE A 177 18.23 18.02 -9.63
CA PHE A 177 19.16 18.39 -8.58
C PHE A 177 20.59 18.26 -9.10
#